data_AF-A0A2V9BC84-F1
#
_entry.id   AF-A0A2V9BC84-F1
#
_cell.length_a   1.000
_cell.length_b   1.000
_cell.length_c   1.000
_cell.angle_alpha   90.00
_cell.angle_beta   90.00
_cell.angle_gamma   90.00
#
_symmetry.space_group_name_H-M   'P 1'
#
loop_
_entity.id
_entity.type
_entity.pdbx_description
1 polymer ?
#
loop_
_entity_poly.entity_id
_entity_poly.type
_entity_poly.pdbx_seq_one_letter_code
_entity_poly.pdbx_strand_id
1 'polypeptide(L)'
;MPAPKDADAASIAQSYQNCHDIARAARSNFYYAFYLLPKPKRDGLAALYSFMRLVDDVADEGTDVARKQRGLAKWRAAFDEAVTSH
;
A
#
# COMPACT_ATOMS: atom_id res chain seq x y z
N MET A 1 -9.42 -17.49 -23.06
CA MET A 1 -9.80 -17.20 -21.66
C MET A 1 -8.57 -17.48 -20.82
N PRO A 2 -7.92 -16.48 -20.20
CA PRO A 2 -6.79 -16.73 -19.29
C PRO A 2 -7.25 -17.55 -18.09
N ALA A 3 -6.40 -18.41 -17.53
CA ALA A 3 -6.74 -19.26 -16.40
C ALA A 3 -6.94 -18.41 -15.13
N PRO A 4 -7.70 -18.86 -14.12
CA PRO A 4 -7.96 -18.09 -12.90
C PRO A 4 -6.67 -17.61 -12.18
N LYS A 5 -5.59 -18.41 -12.21
CA LYS A 5 -4.28 -18.00 -11.67
C LYS A 5 -3.63 -16.84 -12.43
N ASP A 6 -3.89 -16.71 -13.72
CA ASP A 6 -3.37 -15.62 -14.55
C ASP A 6 -4.12 -14.31 -14.27
N ALA A 7 -5.40 -14.41 -13.91
CA ALA A 7 -6.19 -13.26 -13.44
C ALA A 7 -5.71 -12.76 -12.07
N ASP A 8 -5.33 -13.67 -11.16
CA ASP A 8 -4.74 -13.31 -9.86
C ASP A 8 -3.34 -12.70 -10.01
N ALA A 9 -2.51 -13.23 -10.90
CA ALA A 9 -1.21 -12.64 -11.19
C ALA A 9 -1.33 -11.24 -11.82
N ALA A 10 -2.30 -11.05 -12.73
CA ALA A 10 -2.60 -9.76 -13.32
C ALA A 10 -3.14 -8.76 -12.27
N SER A 11 -3.97 -9.21 -11.32
CA SER A 11 -4.51 -8.37 -10.24
C SER A 11 -3.42 -7.95 -9.25
N ILE A 12 -2.49 -8.84 -8.93
CA ILE A 12 -1.32 -8.54 -8.09
C ILE A 12 -0.39 -7.55 -8.78
N ALA A 13 -0.12 -7.74 -10.08
CA ALA A 13 0.69 -6.79 -10.86
C ALA A 13 0.06 -5.39 -10.89
N GLN A 14 -1.26 -5.32 -11.08
CA GLN A 14 -2.03 -4.07 -11.03
C GLN A 14 -1.97 -3.42 -9.65
N SER A 15 -2.06 -4.22 -8.58
CA SER A 15 -1.95 -3.77 -7.20
C SER A 15 -0.57 -3.15 -6.94
N TYR A 16 0.51 -3.80 -7.36
CA TYR A 16 1.86 -3.23 -7.27
C TYR A 16 2.00 -1.94 -8.06
N GLN A 17 1.42 -1.86 -9.26
CA GLN A 17 1.46 -0.64 -10.07
C GLN A 17 0.80 0.54 -9.33
N ASN A 18 -0.37 0.32 -8.73
CA ASN A 18 -1.04 1.35 -7.92
C ASN A 18 -0.16 1.79 -6.73
N CYS A 19 0.52 0.85 -6.08
CA CYS A 19 1.46 1.17 -4.99
C CYS A 19 2.64 2.01 -5.49
N HIS A 20 3.18 1.72 -6.68
CA HIS A 20 4.22 2.57 -7.26
C HIS A 20 3.74 3.99 -7.52
N ASP A 21 2.49 4.15 -7.95
CA ASP A 21 1.93 5.47 -8.25
C ASP A 21 1.68 6.30 -6.98
N ILE A 22 1.18 5.66 -5.90
CA ILE A 22 1.07 6.29 -4.58
C ILE A 22 2.46 6.69 -4.06
N ALA A 23 3.44 5.79 -4.16
CA ALA A 23 4.79 6.03 -3.68
C ALA A 23 5.49 7.19 -4.44
N ARG A 24 5.29 7.29 -5.75
CA ARG A 24 5.76 8.43 -6.57
C ARG A 24 5.05 9.73 -6.21
N ALA A 25 3.73 9.70 -6.00
CA ALA A 25 2.94 10.87 -5.67
C ALA A 25 3.33 11.49 -4.33
N ALA A 26 3.82 10.68 -3.38
CA ALA A 26 4.31 11.17 -2.09
C ALA A 26 5.58 12.06 -2.20
N ARG A 27 6.26 12.11 -3.37
CA ARG A 27 7.46 12.93 -3.67
C ARG A 27 8.59 12.80 -2.63
N SER A 28 8.68 11.66 -1.93
CA SER A 28 9.71 11.43 -0.92
C SER A 28 11.03 11.00 -1.56
N ASN A 29 12.16 11.53 -1.05
CA ASN A 29 13.51 11.06 -1.39
C ASN A 29 13.69 9.56 -1.11
N PHE A 30 12.85 8.99 -0.25
CA PHE A 30 12.81 7.56 0.06
C PHE A 30 12.52 6.71 -1.18
N TYR A 31 11.62 7.14 -2.08
CA TYR A 31 11.29 6.38 -3.29
C TYR A 31 12.51 6.17 -4.20
N TYR A 32 13.38 7.18 -4.32
CA TYR A 32 14.58 7.11 -5.15
C TYR A 32 15.68 6.23 -4.54
N ALA A 33 15.75 6.12 -3.20
CA ALA A 33 16.75 5.30 -2.51
C ALA A 33 16.66 3.80 -2.87
N PHE A 34 15.51 3.33 -3.36
CA PHE A 34 15.26 1.92 -3.66
C PHE A 34 15.18 1.59 -5.15
N TYR A 35 15.38 2.58 -6.03
CA TYR A 35 15.28 2.37 -7.48
C TYR A 35 16.28 1.31 -7.99
N LEU A 36 17.44 1.18 -7.34
CA LEU A 36 18.49 0.20 -7.66
C LEU A 36 18.18 -1.24 -7.23
N LEU A 37 17.10 -1.49 -6.48
CA LEU A 37 16.76 -2.86 -6.04
C LEU A 37 16.14 -3.69 -7.18
N PRO A 38 16.26 -5.04 -7.15
CA PRO A 38 15.53 -5.92 -8.05
C PRO A 38 14.01 -5.72 -7.98
N LYS A 39 13.31 -5.91 -9.10
CA LYS A 39 11.87 -5.67 -9.24
C LYS A 39 11.02 -6.25 -8.09
N PRO A 40 11.17 -7.53 -7.67
CA PRO A 40 10.35 -8.08 -6.60
C PRO A 40 10.50 -7.34 -5.26
N LYS A 41 11.72 -6.87 -4.94
CA LYS A 41 11.97 -6.09 -3.73
C LYS A 41 11.37 -4.68 -3.83
N ARG A 42 11.46 -4.05 -5.02
CA ARG A 42 10.83 -2.75 -5.25
C ARG A 42 9.31 -2.82 -5.14
N ASP A 43 8.70 -3.88 -5.66
CA ASP A 43 7.25 -4.09 -5.61
C ASP A 43 6.79 -4.27 -4.14
N GLY A 44 7.50 -5.09 -3.36
CA GLY A 44 7.22 -5.25 -1.93
C GLY A 44 7.41 -3.96 -1.12
N LEU A 45 8.47 -3.19 -1.38
CA LEU A 45 8.69 -1.90 -0.72
C LEU A 45 7.65 -0.86 -1.13
N ALA A 46 7.26 -0.81 -2.41
CA ALA A 46 6.21 0.09 -2.88
C ALA A 46 4.89 -0.21 -2.17
N ALA A 47 4.51 -1.48 -2.03
CA ALA A 47 3.31 -1.89 -1.31
C ALA A 47 3.37 -1.46 0.17
N LEU A 48 4.48 -1.74 0.85
CA LEU A 48 4.68 -1.36 2.26
C LEU A 48 4.61 0.16 2.46
N TYR A 49 5.35 0.92 1.63
CA TYR A 49 5.39 2.37 1.71
C TYR A 49 4.03 3.01 1.44
N SER A 50 3.30 2.49 0.44
CA SER A 50 1.96 3.00 0.10
C SER A 50 0.99 2.80 1.25
N PHE A 51 1.03 1.63 1.90
CA PHE A 51 0.21 1.37 3.07
C PHE A 51 0.53 2.35 4.21
N MET A 52 1.81 2.53 4.55
CA MET A 52 2.22 3.49 5.58
C MET A 52 1.73 4.90 5.27
N ARG A 53 1.91 5.35 4.02
CA ARG A 53 1.49 6.68 3.58
C ARG A 53 -0.01 6.93 3.75
N LEU A 54 -0.83 5.93 3.40
CA LEU A 54 -2.29 6.02 3.54
C LEU A 54 -2.74 6.03 5.00
N VAL A 55 -2.01 5.35 5.89
CA VAL A 55 -2.25 5.40 7.34
C VAL A 55 -1.84 6.74 7.91
N ASP A 56 -0.68 7.28 7.50
CA ASP A 56 -0.20 8.60 7.92
C ASP A 56 -1.17 9.71 7.48
N ASP A 57 -1.73 9.63 6.27
CA ASP A 57 -2.76 10.57 5.80
C ASP A 57 -3.97 10.63 6.76
N VAL A 58 -4.40 9.50 7.32
CA VAL A 58 -5.47 9.46 8.32
C VAL A 58 -5.03 10.06 9.65
N ALA A 59 -3.76 9.87 10.04
CA ALA A 59 -3.22 10.41 11.27
C ALA A 59 -3.00 11.94 11.20
N ASP A 60 -2.68 12.47 10.01
CA ASP A 60 -2.41 13.88 9.77
C ASP A 60 -3.68 14.68 9.45
N GLU A 61 -4.77 14.04 9.03
CA GLU A 61 -6.01 14.72 8.67
C GLU A 61 -6.76 15.30 9.90
N GLY A 62 -6.81 16.63 9.98
CA GLY A 62 -7.62 17.36 10.95
C GLY A 62 -7.16 17.26 12.41
N THR A 63 -7.98 17.77 13.33
CA THR A 63 -7.69 17.82 14.78
C THR A 63 -8.61 16.92 15.62
N ASP A 64 -9.65 16.33 15.03
CA ASP A 64 -10.60 15.44 15.73
C ASP A 64 -9.98 14.06 15.99
N VAL A 65 -9.57 13.84 17.24
CA VAL A 65 -8.98 12.59 17.71
C VAL A 65 -9.92 11.39 17.51
N ALA A 66 -11.22 11.55 17.72
CA ALA A 66 -12.18 10.45 17.58
C ALA A 66 -12.33 10.04 16.11
N ARG A 67 -12.28 11.01 15.18
CA ARG A 67 -12.24 10.71 13.74
C ARG A 67 -10.97 9.95 13.35
N LYS A 68 -9.80 10.38 13.85
CA LYS A 68 -8.52 9.69 13.60
C LYS A 68 -8.55 8.25 14.11
N GLN A 69 -9.03 8.04 15.34
CA GLN A 69 -9.16 6.70 15.92
C GLN A 69 -10.05 5.78 15.09
N ARG A 70 -11.21 6.26 14.61
CA ARG A 70 -12.08 5.47 13.72
C ARG A 70 -11.40 5.12 12.40
N GLY A 71 -10.68 6.07 11.81
CA GLY A 71 -9.95 5.85 10.56
C GLY A 71 -8.83 4.80 10.72
N LEU A 72 -8.03 4.92 11.79
CA LEU A 72 -6.96 3.96 12.10
C LEU A 72 -7.52 2.57 12.42
N ALA A 73 -8.64 2.48 13.14
CA ALA A 73 -9.31 1.21 13.41
C ALA A 73 -9.78 0.52 12.12
N LYS A 74 -10.30 1.29 11.15
CA LYS A 74 -10.68 0.76 9.83
C LYS A 74 -9.47 0.19 9.08
N TRP A 75 -8.35 0.91 9.06
CA TRP A 75 -7.12 0.44 8.42
C TRP A 75 -6.54 -0.81 9.10
N ARG A 76 -6.59 -0.87 10.43
CA ARG A 76 -6.19 -2.04 11.20
C ARG A 76 -7.03 -3.27 10.82
N ALA A 77 -8.35 -3.14 10.81
CA ALA A 77 -9.24 -4.23 10.45
C ALA A 77 -8.98 -4.75 9.01
N ALA A 78 -8.79 -3.85 8.05
CA ALA A 78 -8.47 -4.21 6.67
C ALA A 78 -7.11 -4.93 6.54
N PHE A 79 -6.10 -4.50 7.32
CA PHE A 79 -4.80 -5.16 7.36
C PHE A 79 -4.91 -6.57 7.97
N ASP A 80 -5.61 -6.69 9.10
CA ASP A 80 -5.80 -7.98 9.77
C ASP A 80 -6.54 -8.96 8.84
N GLU A 81 -7.60 -8.52 8.16
CA GLU A 81 -8.33 -9.31 7.15
C GLU A 81 -7.41 -9.79 6.01
N ALA A 82 -6.57 -8.90 5.47
CA ALA A 82 -5.67 -9.23 4.37
C ALA A 82 -4.56 -10.22 4.76
N VAL A 83 -4.13 -10.24 6.03
CA VAL A 83 -3.06 -11.13 6.52
C VAL A 83 -3.59 -12.46 7.06
N THR A 84 -4.86 -12.49 7.51
CA THR A 84 -5.49 -13.71 8.05
C THR A 84 -6.29 -14.51 7.03
N SER A 85 -6.71 -13.88 5.93
CA SER A 85 -7.37 -14.58 4.81
C SER A 85 -6.33 -15.31 3.95
N HIS A 86 -5.84 -16.44 4.45
CA HIS A 86 -4.95 -17.37 3.74
C HIS A 86 -5.70 -18.58 3.18
#